data_AF-A0A7S3U612-F1
#
_entry.id   AF-A0A7S3U612-F1
#
_cell.length_a   1.000
_cell.length_b   1.000
_cell.length_c   1.000
_cell.angle_alpha   90.00
_cell.angle_beta   90.00
_cell.angle_gamma   90.00
#
_symmetry.space_group_name_H-M   'P 1'
#
loop_
_entity.id
_entity.type
_entity.pdbx_description
1 polymer ?
#
loop_
_entity_poly.entity_id
_entity_poly.type
_entity_poly.pdbx_seq_one_letter_code
_entity_poly.pdbx_strand_id
1 'polypeptide(L)'
;LREVLHSCFAGASARGVMAVDKHDLLVLGGDFNFRLALPPGADLDVLRGTLAKGWPQSSASVDGGCVGDGVVAGTCPDMRPFAAYDELAGERASNRDVADVLREFGLTEGPVRFPATYRLLHGSTAYDAERAPAWCDRILHSRLGAVRRRYCAMGGLAQSDHR
;
A
#
# COMPACT_ATOMS: atom_id res chain seq x y z
N LEU A 1 -13.16 -6.28 1.09
CA LEU A 1 -12.55 -6.20 2.43
C LEU A 1 -13.54 -6.59 3.55
N ARG A 2 -14.70 -5.92 3.64
CA ARG A 2 -15.77 -6.20 4.62
C ARG A 2 -16.08 -7.68 4.79
N GLU A 3 -16.46 -8.35 3.69
CA GLU A 3 -16.83 -9.77 3.69
C GLU A 3 -15.70 -10.68 4.16
N VAL A 4 -14.45 -10.38 3.78
CA VAL A 4 -13.27 -11.16 4.19
C VAL A 4 -13.06 -11.04 5.69
N LEU A 5 -13.11 -9.82 6.24
CA LEU A 5 -12.96 -9.61 7.68
C LEU A 5 -14.09 -10.28 8.46
N HIS A 6 -15.34 -10.10 8.04
CA HIS A 6 -16.43 -10.83 8.66
C HIS A 6 -16.26 -12.34 8.52
N SER A 7 -15.83 -12.88 7.37
CA SER A 7 -15.60 -14.33 7.22
C SER A 7 -14.49 -14.85 8.15
N CYS A 8 -13.39 -14.11 8.26
CA CYS A 8 -12.29 -14.44 9.17
C CYS A 8 -12.74 -14.47 10.63
N PHE A 9 -13.65 -13.57 11.04
CA PHE A 9 -14.01 -13.39 12.45
C PHE A 9 -15.44 -13.82 12.83
N ALA A 10 -16.30 -14.21 11.87
CA ALA A 10 -17.66 -14.69 12.10
C ALA A 10 -17.71 -16.10 12.70
N GLY A 11 -16.60 -16.85 12.60
CA GLY A 11 -16.48 -18.24 13.02
C GLY A 11 -16.04 -18.46 14.47
N ALA A 12 -16.27 -17.51 15.39
CA ALA A 12 -15.78 -17.58 16.76
C ALA A 12 -16.28 -18.77 17.61
N SER A 13 -17.14 -19.63 17.05
CA SER A 13 -17.64 -20.84 17.69
C SER A 13 -17.26 -22.17 17.00
N ALA A 14 -16.67 -22.20 15.80
CA ALA A 14 -16.47 -23.47 15.08
C ALA A 14 -14.99 -23.86 14.84
N ARG A 15 -14.05 -22.90 14.85
CA ARG A 15 -12.60 -23.17 14.72
C ARG A 15 -11.73 -22.38 15.72
N GLY A 16 -12.31 -21.83 16.78
CA GLY A 16 -11.57 -21.10 17.81
C GLY A 16 -10.99 -19.75 17.39
N VAL A 17 -11.45 -19.16 16.27
CA VAL A 17 -11.01 -17.82 15.88
C VAL A 17 -11.65 -16.79 16.80
N MET A 18 -10.86 -16.14 17.66
CA MET A 18 -11.36 -15.13 18.59
C MET A 18 -12.04 -13.97 17.82
N ALA A 19 -13.05 -13.36 18.43
CA ALA A 19 -13.65 -12.14 17.89
C ALA A 19 -12.59 -11.00 17.87
N VAL A 20 -12.75 -10.03 16.96
CA VAL A 20 -11.75 -8.96 16.73
C VAL A 20 -11.47 -8.18 18.01
N ASP A 21 -12.50 -7.91 18.81
CA ASP A 21 -12.45 -7.20 20.08
C ASP A 21 -11.66 -7.93 21.19
N LYS A 22 -11.29 -9.20 20.97
CA LYS A 22 -10.49 -9.98 21.91
C LYS A 22 -8.99 -9.97 21.60
N HIS A 23 -8.56 -9.26 20.57
CA HIS A 23 -7.15 -9.13 20.23
C HIS A 23 -6.61 -7.78 20.70
N ASP A 24 -5.47 -7.79 21.39
CA ASP A 24 -4.77 -6.56 21.77
C ASP A 24 -4.17 -5.83 20.56
N LEU A 25 -3.82 -6.60 19.52
CA LEU A 25 -3.24 -6.11 18.28
C LEU A 25 -3.82 -6.91 17.10
N LEU A 26 -4.39 -6.21 16.13
CA LEU A 26 -4.75 -6.75 14.83
C LEU A 26 -3.82 -6.16 13.78
N VAL A 27 -3.23 -7.01 12.94
CA VAL A 27 -2.46 -6.60 11.76
C VAL A 27 -3.00 -7.34 10.56
N LEU A 28 -3.28 -6.60 9.49
CA LEU A 28 -3.67 -7.12 8.19
C LEU A 28 -2.62 -6.68 7.18
N GLY A 29 -2.00 -7.64 6.50
CA GLY A 29 -0.98 -7.36 5.49
C GLY A 29 -1.18 -8.23 4.28
N GLY A 30 -0.91 -7.68 3.10
CA GLY A 30 -0.93 -8.43 1.85
C GLY A 30 -1.22 -7.57 0.64
N ASP A 31 -1.43 -8.23 -0.50
CA ASP A 31 -1.93 -7.63 -1.72
C ASP A 31 -3.46 -7.48 -1.63
N PHE A 32 -3.90 -6.26 -1.34
CA PHE A 32 -5.32 -5.89 -1.32
C PHE A 32 -5.83 -5.48 -2.71
N ASN A 33 -4.92 -5.34 -3.67
CA ASN A 33 -5.21 -5.05 -5.07
C ASN A 33 -5.95 -3.72 -5.30
N PHE A 34 -5.87 -2.79 -4.33
CA PHE A 34 -6.37 -1.42 -4.49
C PHE A 34 -5.63 -0.71 -5.61
N ARG A 35 -6.38 0.02 -6.43
CA ARG A 35 -5.91 0.71 -7.63
C ARG A 35 -5.94 2.21 -7.43
N LEU A 36 -5.60 2.93 -8.50
CA LEU A 36 -5.83 4.37 -8.59
C LEU A 36 -7.15 4.60 -9.31
N ALA A 37 -8.11 5.25 -8.63
CA ALA A 37 -9.37 5.65 -9.24
C ALA A 37 -9.19 6.96 -10.02
N LEU A 38 -8.42 6.89 -11.11
CA LEU A 38 -8.21 8.02 -12.00
C LEU A 38 -9.52 8.35 -12.75
N PRO A 39 -9.96 9.62 -12.78
CA PRO A 39 -11.15 9.99 -13.51
C PRO A 39 -10.95 9.78 -15.03
N PRO A 40 -12.01 9.53 -15.80
CA PRO A 40 -11.93 9.48 -17.25
C PRO A 40 -11.31 10.76 -17.81
N GLY A 41 -10.29 10.63 -18.68
CA GLY A 41 -9.58 11.77 -19.27
C GLY A 41 -8.61 12.49 -18.32
N ALA A 42 -8.26 11.88 -17.17
CA ALA A 42 -7.18 12.40 -16.33
C ALA A 42 -5.90 12.58 -17.16
N ASP A 43 -5.20 13.69 -16.93
CA ASP A 43 -3.90 13.95 -17.54
C ASP A 43 -2.88 12.92 -17.03
N LEU A 44 -2.59 11.95 -17.90
CA LEU A 44 -1.64 10.89 -17.60
C LEU A 44 -0.19 11.34 -17.84
N ASP A 45 0.08 12.53 -18.39
CA ASP A 45 1.44 12.93 -18.70
C ASP A 45 2.24 13.30 -17.45
N VAL A 46 1.60 13.95 -16.47
CA VAL A 46 2.18 14.13 -15.12
C VAL A 46 2.47 12.78 -14.46
N LEU A 47 1.56 11.82 -14.65
CA LEU A 47 1.75 10.47 -14.14
C LEU A 47 2.93 9.81 -14.86
N ARG A 48 2.94 9.75 -16.19
CA ARG A 48 4.01 9.21 -17.02
C ARG A 48 5.38 9.79 -16.68
N GLY A 49 5.49 11.11 -16.46
CA GLY A 49 6.74 11.74 -16.07
C GLY A 49 7.26 11.28 -14.70
N THR A 50 6.34 10.99 -13.77
CA THR A 50 6.70 10.40 -12.48
C THR A 50 7.06 8.92 -12.62
N LEU A 51 6.33 8.18 -13.46
CA LEU A 51 6.56 6.75 -13.71
C LEU A 51 7.85 6.47 -14.49
N ALA A 52 8.23 7.37 -15.41
CA ALA A 52 9.46 7.27 -16.18
C ALA A 52 10.72 7.27 -15.31
N LYS A 53 10.63 7.81 -14.07
CA LYS A 53 11.71 7.75 -13.09
C LYS A 53 11.90 6.35 -12.50
N GLY A 54 10.86 5.51 -12.58
CA GLY A 54 10.87 4.15 -12.05
C GLY A 54 11.04 4.08 -10.54
N TRP A 55 11.29 2.87 -10.06
CA TRP A 55 11.62 2.58 -8.68
C TRP A 55 13.05 3.02 -8.34
N PRO A 56 13.28 3.60 -7.15
CA PRO A 56 14.60 3.98 -6.68
C PRO A 56 15.53 2.77 -6.65
N GLN A 57 16.74 2.93 -7.19
CA GLN A 57 17.80 1.95 -6.99
C GLN A 57 18.26 2.04 -5.54
N SER A 58 17.94 1.02 -4.74
CA SER A 58 18.45 0.91 -3.39
C SER A 58 19.80 0.23 -3.42
N SER A 59 20.88 0.96 -3.14
CA SER A 59 22.16 0.32 -2.84
C SER A 59 22.01 -0.43 -1.52
N ALA A 60 22.25 -1.74 -1.54
CA ALA A 60 22.00 -2.68 -0.44
C ALA A 60 22.65 -2.33 0.92
N SER A 61 23.46 -1.27 1.02
CA SER A 61 24.35 -0.99 2.15
C SER A 61 23.78 -0.14 3.28
N VAL A 62 22.67 0.60 3.11
CA VAL A 62 22.25 1.59 4.12
C VAL A 62 21.05 1.15 4.97
N ASP A 63 20.18 0.26 4.50
CA ASP A 63 18.99 -0.16 5.27
C ASP A 63 18.31 -1.43 4.73
N GLY A 64 19.12 -2.42 4.31
CA GLY A 64 18.61 -3.70 3.79
C GLY A 64 17.81 -3.61 2.49
N GLY A 65 17.88 -2.48 1.77
CA GLY A 65 17.16 -2.31 0.50
C GLY A 65 15.79 -1.61 0.63
N CYS A 66 15.37 -1.24 1.83
CA CYS A 66 14.09 -0.58 2.07
C CYS A 66 14.00 0.80 1.39
N VAL A 67 12.80 1.18 0.95
CA VAL A 67 12.42 2.49 0.44
C VAL A 67 11.18 2.95 1.23
N GLY A 68 11.19 4.16 1.79
CA GLY A 68 10.08 4.69 2.61
C GLY A 68 10.52 5.41 3.88
N ASP A 69 9.83 5.16 5.00
CA ASP A 69 10.13 5.76 6.31
C ASP A 69 11.62 5.56 6.70
N GLY A 70 12.41 6.64 6.61
CA GLY A 70 13.85 6.65 6.94
C GLY A 70 14.81 6.69 5.74
N VAL A 71 14.30 6.69 4.50
CA VAL A 71 15.12 6.78 3.28
C VAL A 71 15.14 8.21 2.75
N VAL A 72 16.33 8.70 2.42
CA VAL A 72 16.56 10.10 2.01
C VAL A 72 15.82 10.38 0.70
N ALA A 73 14.91 11.38 0.74
CA ALA A 73 13.94 11.74 -0.30
C ALA A 73 14.52 12.05 -1.70
N GLY A 74 15.85 12.17 -1.86
CA GLY A 74 16.48 12.53 -3.13
C GLY A 74 16.35 11.50 -4.25
N THR A 75 16.04 10.23 -3.95
CA THR A 75 15.93 9.15 -4.96
C THR A 75 14.50 8.71 -5.25
N CYS A 76 13.51 9.13 -4.46
CA CYS A 76 12.12 8.66 -4.57
C CYS A 76 11.31 9.53 -5.56
N PRO A 77 10.58 8.96 -6.53
CA PRO A 77 9.62 9.71 -7.33
C PRO A 77 8.57 10.38 -6.44
N ASP A 78 8.17 11.60 -6.82
CA ASP A 78 7.12 12.33 -6.11
C ASP A 78 5.76 11.69 -6.39
N MET A 79 5.26 10.89 -5.45
CA MET A 79 3.99 10.18 -5.58
C MET A 79 2.78 10.98 -5.11
N ARG A 80 2.94 12.24 -4.66
CA ARG A 80 1.80 13.07 -4.22
C ARG A 80 0.69 13.19 -5.28
N PRO A 81 0.99 13.30 -6.59
CA PRO A 81 -0.06 13.28 -7.62
C PRO A 81 -0.88 11.98 -7.67
N PHE A 82 -0.29 10.84 -7.29
CA PHE A 82 -0.92 9.52 -7.30
C PHE A 82 -1.71 9.27 -6.02
N ALA A 83 -1.20 9.72 -4.88
CA ALA A 83 -1.79 9.48 -3.56
C ALA A 83 -3.22 10.00 -3.44
N ALA A 84 -3.55 11.10 -4.12
CA ALA A 84 -4.92 11.65 -4.13
C ALA A 84 -5.95 10.70 -4.75
N TYR A 85 -5.51 9.81 -5.65
CA TYR A 85 -6.35 8.86 -6.38
C TYR A 85 -6.27 7.44 -5.86
N ASP A 86 -5.56 7.20 -4.76
CA ASP A 86 -5.49 5.88 -4.13
C ASP A 86 -6.87 5.44 -3.60
N GLU A 87 -7.35 4.26 -4.01
CA GLU A 87 -8.69 3.77 -3.62
C GLU A 87 -8.85 3.55 -2.11
N LEU A 88 -7.76 3.29 -1.39
CA LEU A 88 -7.78 3.04 0.05
C LEU A 88 -7.76 4.34 0.87
N ALA A 89 -6.87 5.28 0.54
CA ALA A 89 -6.58 6.46 1.37
C ALA A 89 -6.69 7.80 0.63
N GLY A 90 -6.85 7.81 -0.69
CA GLY A 90 -6.84 9.02 -1.50
C GLY A 90 -8.10 9.86 -1.32
N GLU A 91 -7.95 11.16 -1.10
CA GLU A 91 -9.08 12.06 -0.86
C GLU A 91 -10.06 12.16 -2.03
N ARG A 92 -9.60 11.90 -3.27
CA ARG A 92 -10.42 11.99 -4.49
C ARG A 92 -10.96 10.63 -4.96
N ALA A 93 -10.49 9.55 -4.35
CA ALA A 93 -10.78 8.17 -4.76
C ALA A 93 -11.33 7.31 -3.62
N SER A 94 -11.24 7.78 -2.37
CA SER A 94 -11.62 7.07 -1.15
C SER A 94 -13.00 6.46 -1.31
N ASN A 95 -13.04 5.14 -1.39
CA ASN A 95 -14.29 4.40 -1.41
C ASN A 95 -14.91 4.46 -0.01
N ARG A 96 -16.11 5.04 0.08
CA ARG A 96 -16.84 5.19 1.35
C ARG A 96 -17.01 3.86 2.09
N ASP A 97 -17.26 2.77 1.37
CA ASP A 97 -17.38 1.44 1.99
C ASP A 97 -16.06 0.99 2.62
N VAL A 98 -14.93 1.20 1.94
CA VAL A 98 -13.61 0.86 2.49
C VAL A 98 -13.32 1.69 3.75
N ALA A 99 -13.58 3.00 3.72
CA ALA A 99 -13.40 3.86 4.89
C ALA A 99 -14.31 3.44 6.07
N ASP A 100 -15.53 3.00 5.78
CA ASP A 100 -16.47 2.50 6.79
C ASP A 100 -15.98 1.19 7.41
N VAL A 101 -15.44 0.27 6.61
CA VAL A 101 -14.82 -0.98 7.10
C VAL A 101 -13.61 -0.69 7.99
N LEU A 102 -12.72 0.21 7.57
CA LEU A 102 -11.55 0.56 8.40
C LEU A 102 -11.99 1.14 9.75
N ARG A 103 -13.04 1.98 9.76
CA ARG A 103 -13.59 2.57 10.98
C ARG A 103 -14.24 1.52 11.88
N GLU A 104 -15.04 0.62 11.30
CA GLU A 104 -15.72 -0.46 12.02
C GLU A 104 -14.75 -1.38 12.75
N PHE A 105 -13.65 -1.76 12.09
CA PHE A 105 -12.64 -2.64 12.65
C PHE A 105 -11.50 -1.89 13.39
N GLY A 106 -11.58 -0.56 13.51
CA GLY A 106 -10.57 0.24 14.19
C GLY A 106 -9.17 0.19 13.57
N LEU A 107 -9.12 -0.01 12.24
CA LEU A 107 -7.89 -0.20 11.47
C LEU A 107 -7.34 1.14 10.95
N THR A 108 -6.03 1.21 10.85
CA THR A 108 -5.32 2.37 10.30
C THR A 108 -4.08 1.93 9.52
N GLU A 109 -3.64 2.77 8.58
CA GLU A 109 -2.42 2.59 7.80
C GLU A 109 -1.38 3.65 8.20
N GLY A 110 -0.09 3.33 8.01
CA GLY A 110 0.94 4.36 8.05
C GLY A 110 0.96 5.28 6.84
N PRO A 111 1.67 6.43 6.91
CA PRO A 111 1.88 7.27 5.75
C PRO A 111 2.70 6.48 4.72
N VAL A 112 2.16 6.33 3.52
CA VAL A 112 2.85 5.71 2.40
C VAL A 112 3.88 6.71 1.86
N ARG A 113 5.15 6.47 2.15
CA ARG A 113 6.30 7.32 1.73
C ARG A 113 7.20 6.67 0.69
N PHE A 114 6.71 5.60 0.07
CA PHE A 114 7.41 4.83 -0.94
C PHE A 114 6.62 4.82 -2.25
N PRO A 115 7.27 4.54 -3.39
CA PRO A 115 6.62 4.47 -4.69
C PRO A 115 5.55 3.38 -4.75
N ALA A 116 4.67 3.47 -5.75
CA ALA A 116 3.68 2.43 -6.02
C ALA A 116 4.38 1.07 -6.18
N THR A 117 3.96 0.04 -5.46
CA THR A 117 4.66 -1.26 -5.44
C THR A 117 4.36 -2.10 -6.67
N TYR A 118 3.31 -1.78 -7.43
CA TYR A 118 2.87 -2.49 -8.62
C TYR A 118 2.60 -1.48 -9.76
N ARG A 119 2.69 -1.80 -11.06
CA ARG A 119 3.28 -3.00 -11.67
C ARG A 119 4.64 -2.66 -12.23
N LEU A 120 5.67 -3.39 -11.83
CA LEU A 120 7.00 -3.25 -12.41
C LEU A 120 7.26 -4.29 -13.50
N LEU A 121 8.21 -3.99 -14.38
CA LEU A 121 8.78 -4.99 -15.27
C LEU A 121 9.68 -5.94 -14.46
N HIS A 122 9.57 -7.25 -14.71
CA HIS A 122 10.40 -8.26 -14.03
C HIS A 122 11.88 -7.99 -14.25
N GLY A 123 12.69 -8.09 -13.19
CA GLY A 123 14.13 -7.81 -13.24
C GLY A 123 14.50 -6.34 -13.45
N SER A 124 13.53 -5.41 -13.40
CA SER A 124 13.73 -3.99 -13.71
C SER A 124 13.13 -3.11 -12.61
N THR A 125 13.62 -1.87 -12.50
CA THR A 125 12.98 -0.83 -11.68
C THR A 125 11.94 -0.02 -12.46
N ALA A 126 11.77 -0.25 -13.77
CA ALA A 126 10.80 0.46 -14.57
C ALA A 126 9.37 -0.06 -14.32
N TYR A 127 8.40 0.86 -14.33
CA TYR A 127 6.98 0.51 -14.35
C TYR A 127 6.54 0.01 -15.74
N ASP A 128 5.59 -0.91 -15.74
CA ASP A 128 4.88 -1.31 -16.95
C ASP A 128 3.99 -0.16 -17.44
N ALA A 129 4.15 0.27 -18.68
CA ALA A 129 3.40 1.38 -19.27
C ALA A 129 1.95 1.00 -19.64
N GLU A 130 1.64 -0.29 -19.71
CA GLU A 130 0.29 -0.77 -20.05
C GLU A 130 -0.68 -0.68 -18.87
N ARG A 131 -0.16 -0.50 -17.64
CA ARG A 131 -0.99 -0.44 -16.43
C ARG A 131 -0.59 0.74 -15.54
N ALA A 132 -1.60 1.42 -15.00
CA ALA A 132 -1.38 2.44 -13.99
C ALA A 132 -0.75 1.79 -12.74
N PRO A 133 0.37 2.34 -12.23
CA PRO A 133 0.95 1.86 -11.00
C PRO A 133 0.04 2.09 -9.80
N ALA A 134 0.10 1.21 -8.81
CA ALA A 134 -0.74 1.24 -7.63
C ALA A 134 0.00 0.71 -6.39
N TRP A 135 -0.48 1.12 -5.21
CA TRP A 135 -0.11 0.52 -3.93
C TRP A 135 -1.07 -0.62 -3.62
N CYS A 136 -0.80 -1.77 -4.24
CA CYS A 136 -1.57 -2.99 -4.03
C CYS A 136 -1.24 -3.62 -2.66
N ASP A 137 0.03 -3.54 -2.27
CA ASP A 137 0.58 -4.18 -1.07
C ASP A 137 0.47 -3.24 0.14
N ARG A 138 -0.39 -3.58 1.10
CA ARG A 138 -0.74 -2.69 2.22
C ARG A 138 -0.57 -3.39 3.55
N ILE A 139 -0.31 -2.59 4.60
CA ILE A 139 -0.28 -3.07 5.98
C ILE A 139 -1.15 -2.16 6.84
N LEU A 140 -2.25 -2.72 7.31
CA LEU A 140 -3.18 -2.10 8.25
C LEU A 140 -2.96 -2.66 9.64
N HIS A 141 -3.14 -1.85 10.66
CA HIS A 141 -3.07 -2.30 12.05
C HIS A 141 -4.13 -1.64 12.91
N SER A 142 -4.43 -2.24 14.07
CA SER A 142 -5.30 -1.63 15.07
C SER A 142 -4.76 -0.29 15.54
N ARG A 143 -5.65 0.69 15.70
CA ARG A 143 -5.29 2.06 16.09
C ARG A 143 -4.75 2.18 17.51
N LEU A 144 -5.17 1.30 18.41
CA LEU A 144 -4.79 1.31 19.82
C LEU A 144 -3.69 0.26 20.07
N GLY A 145 -2.77 0.57 20.98
CA GLY A 145 -1.73 -0.36 21.44
C GLY A 145 -0.53 -0.57 20.49
N ALA A 146 -0.58 -0.02 19.27
CA ALA A 146 0.48 -0.19 18.27
C ALA A 146 1.31 1.08 18.07
N VAL A 147 2.63 0.97 18.18
CA VAL A 147 3.58 2.00 17.72
C VAL A 147 4.29 1.47 16.48
N ARG A 148 3.90 1.97 15.32
CA ARG A 148 4.57 1.65 14.06
C ARG A 148 5.99 2.23 14.06
N ARG A 149 6.98 1.36 13.90
CA ARG A 149 8.41 1.76 13.83
C ARG A 149 8.80 2.24 12.43
N ARG A 150 8.39 1.51 11.39
CA ARG A 150 8.72 1.78 10.00
C ARG A 150 7.61 1.28 9.08
N TYR A 151 7.38 2.00 7.99
CA TYR A 151 6.61 1.53 6.85
C TYR A 151 7.39 1.78 5.56
N CYS A 152 7.77 0.70 4.89
CA CYS A 152 8.63 0.73 3.72
C CYS A 152 8.33 -0.46 2.81
N ALA A 153 8.76 -0.35 1.56
CA ALA A 153 8.74 -1.42 0.58
C ALA A 153 10.17 -1.78 0.14
N MET A 154 10.36 -3.00 -0.39
CA MET A 154 11.68 -3.60 -0.58
C MET A 154 12.20 -3.34 -2.00
N GLY A 155 12.94 -2.24 -2.18
CA GLY A 155 13.45 -1.84 -3.50
C GLY A 155 14.53 -2.76 -4.09
N GLY A 156 15.22 -3.52 -3.25
CA GLY A 156 16.31 -4.43 -3.68
C GLY A 156 15.85 -5.74 -4.32
N LEU A 157 14.56 -6.07 -4.27
CA LEU A 157 14.02 -7.32 -4.80
C LEU A 157 13.35 -7.07 -6.15
N ALA A 158 13.89 -7.65 -7.23
CA ALA A 158 13.39 -7.44 -8.60
C ALA A 158 12.79 -8.70 -9.25
N GLN A 159 12.58 -9.76 -8.48
CA GLN A 159 12.09 -11.05 -8.99
C GLN A 159 10.58 -11.06 -9.30
N SER A 160 9.83 -10.10 -8.75
CA SER A 160 8.39 -9.92 -8.94
C SER A 160 8.10 -8.57 -9.60
N ASP A 161 6.90 -8.42 -10.15
CA ASP A 161 6.31 -7.15 -10.55
C ASP A 161 5.76 -6.32 -9.36
N HIS A 162 5.92 -6.83 -8.13
CA HIS A 162 5.68 -6.14 -6.86
C HIS A 162 6.98 -5.77 -6.11
N ARG A 163 6.90 -4.90 -5.10
CA ARG A 163 8.01 -4.45 -4.25
C ARG A 163 7.62 -4.36 -2.77
#